data_AF-A0A966GZ48-F1
#
_entry.id   AF-A0A966GZ48-F1
#
_cell.length_a   1.000
_cell.length_b   1.000
_cell.length_c   1.000
_cell.angle_alpha   90.00
_cell.angle_beta   90.00
_cell.angle_gamma   90.00
#
_symmetry.space_group_name_H-M   'P 1'
#
loop_
_entity.id
_entity.type
_entity.pdbx_description
1 polymer ?
#
loop_
_entity_poly.entity_id
_entity_poly.type
_entity_poly.pdbx_seq_one_letter_code
_entity_poly.pdbx_strand_id
1 'polypeptide(L)'
;MRFIHLLVIVLLFSCESRKETIAKNQQAIKEEMEQVKRSYFKKQDSLDNAKLIDTSSAKRLEIAAALVAADNEKSAALIKLQKEYDSLGQK
;
A
#
# COMPACT_ATOMS: atom_id res chain seq x y z
N MET A 1 -6.72 33.60 -34.81
CA MET A 1 -7.83 32.76 -34.30
C MET A 1 -7.55 31.26 -34.36
N ARG A 2 -7.13 30.67 -35.51
CA ARG A 2 -6.89 29.21 -35.64
C ARG A 2 -5.83 28.62 -34.68
N PHE A 3 -4.75 29.36 -34.40
CA PHE A 3 -3.70 28.91 -33.47
C PHE A 3 -4.13 28.84 -32.00
N ILE A 4 -5.06 29.70 -31.58
CA ILE A 4 -5.56 29.73 -30.20
C ILE A 4 -6.36 28.45 -29.90
N HIS A 5 -7.10 27.93 -30.90
CA HIS A 5 -7.91 26.73 -30.74
C HIS A 5 -7.03 25.47 -30.64
N LEU A 6 -5.94 25.41 -31.41
CA LEU A 6 -4.95 24.33 -31.30
C LEU A 6 -4.26 24.30 -29.94
N LEU A 7 -3.93 25.47 -29.37
CA LEU A 7 -3.31 25.58 -28.05
C LEU A 7 -4.22 25.03 -26.93
N VAL A 8 -5.52 25.36 -26.98
CA VAL A 8 -6.51 24.88 -26.01
C VAL A 8 -6.65 23.36 -26.07
N ILE A 9 -6.67 22.76 -27.27
CA ILE A 9 -6.76 21.30 -27.44
C ILE A 9 -5.54 20.59 -26.84
N VAL A 10 -4.34 21.10 -27.06
CA VAL A 10 -3.10 20.51 -26.50
C VAL A 10 -3.07 20.60 -24.97
N LEU A 11 -3.54 21.71 -24.40
CA LEU A 11 -3.63 21.89 -22.95
C LEU A 11 -4.65 20.93 -22.30
N LEU A 12 -5.79 20.69 -22.95
CA LEU A 12 -6.80 19.73 -22.48
C LEU A 12 -6.27 18.29 -22.52
N PHE A 13 -5.62 17.89 -23.61
CA PHE A 13 -5.06 16.54 -23.75
C PHE A 13 -3.92 16.25 -22.74
N SER A 14 -3.12 17.26 -22.42
CA SER A 14 -2.06 17.16 -21.41
C SER A 14 -2.61 17.02 -19.99
N CYS A 15 -3.77 17.62 -19.71
CA CYS A 15 -4.43 17.53 -18.42
C CYS A 15 -5.12 16.16 -18.24
N GLU A 16 -5.80 15.66 -19.28
CA GLU A 16 -6.47 14.35 -19.29
C GLU A 16 -5.46 13.21 -19.05
N SER A 17 -4.35 13.20 -19.80
CA SER A 17 -3.30 12.18 -19.69
C SER A 17 -2.59 12.19 -18.33
N ARG A 18 -2.40 13.38 -17.73
CA ARG A 18 -1.87 13.52 -16.37
C ARG A 18 -2.84 12.94 -15.34
N LYS A 19 -4.14 13.23 -15.44
CA LYS A 19 -5.16 12.71 -14.52
C LYS A 19 -5.25 11.19 -14.58
N GLU A 20 -5.23 10.61 -15.79
CA GLU A 20 -5.23 9.16 -15.99
C GLU A 20 -4.00 8.50 -15.34
N THR A 21 -2.83 9.10 -15.51
CA THR A 21 -1.58 8.61 -14.91
C THR A 21 -1.63 8.65 -13.38
N ILE A 22 -2.14 9.74 -12.80
CA ILE A 22 -2.32 9.88 -11.35
C ILE A 22 -3.27 8.81 -10.82
N ALA A 23 -4.42 8.60 -11.48
CA ALA A 23 -5.40 7.60 -11.09
C ALA A 23 -4.83 6.18 -11.15
N LYS A 24 -4.06 5.85 -12.19
CA LYS A 24 -3.37 4.55 -12.31
C LYS A 24 -2.36 4.33 -11.19
N ASN A 25 -1.56 5.35 -10.86
CA ASN A 25 -0.59 5.25 -9.77
C ASN A 25 -1.27 5.11 -8.39
N GLN A 26 -2.36 5.84 -8.16
CA GLN A 26 -3.17 5.71 -6.95
C GLN A 26 -3.76 4.29 -6.81
N GLN A 27 -4.22 3.70 -7.91
CA GLN A 27 -4.73 2.33 -7.92
C GLN A 27 -3.64 1.31 -7.62
N ALA A 28 -2.45 1.44 -8.23
CA ALA A 28 -1.31 0.57 -7.96
C ALA A 28 -0.90 0.62 -6.48
N ILE A 29 -0.82 1.81 -5.88
CA ILE A 29 -0.48 1.96 -4.46
C ILE A 29 -1.54 1.30 -3.56
N LYS A 30 -2.83 1.42 -3.90
CA LYS A 30 -3.91 0.71 -3.16
C LYS A 30 -3.74 -0.80 -3.24
N GLU A 31 -3.41 -1.34 -4.41
CA GLU A 31 -3.18 -2.77 -4.60
C GLU A 31 -1.98 -3.26 -3.79
N GLU A 32 -0.91 -2.47 -3.73
CA GLU A 32 0.26 -2.75 -2.89
C GLU A 32 -0.09 -2.72 -1.39
N MET A 33 -0.88 -1.74 -0.93
CA MET A 33 -1.35 -1.70 0.47
C MET A 33 -2.16 -2.95 0.82
N GLU A 34 -3.05 -3.39 -0.06
CA GLU A 34 -3.82 -4.62 0.12
C GLU A 34 -2.94 -5.87 0.12
N GLN A 35 -1.89 -5.89 -0.71
CA GLN A 35 -0.89 -6.96 -0.67
C GLN A 35 -0.15 -7.01 0.67
N VAL A 36 0.29 -5.86 1.20
CA VAL A 36 0.93 -5.78 2.53
C VAL A 36 0.00 -6.32 3.62
N LYS A 37 -1.28 -5.94 3.62
CA LYS A 37 -2.28 -6.45 4.56
C LYS A 37 -2.45 -7.96 4.45
N ARG A 38 -2.62 -8.49 3.23
CA ARG A 38 -2.77 -9.93 2.99
C ARG A 38 -1.56 -10.73 3.47
N SER A 39 -0.35 -10.24 3.18
CA SER A 39 0.89 -10.88 3.65
C SER A 39 1.00 -10.88 5.17
N TYR A 40 0.61 -9.79 5.83
CA TYR A 40 0.56 -9.72 7.28
C TYR A 40 -0.41 -10.75 7.87
N PHE A 41 -1.66 -10.81 7.39
CA PHE A 41 -2.65 -11.75 7.92
C PHE A 41 -2.25 -13.21 7.68
N LYS A 42 -1.67 -13.54 6.53
CA LYS A 42 -1.13 -14.88 6.28
C LYS A 42 -0.04 -15.28 7.29
N LYS A 43 0.85 -14.34 7.64
CA LYS A 43 1.90 -14.56 8.65
C LYS A 43 1.28 -14.71 10.04
N GLN A 44 0.30 -13.88 10.39
CA GLN A 44 -0.44 -13.99 11.64
C GLN A 44 -1.14 -15.35 11.78
N ASP A 45 -1.88 -15.81 10.76
CA ASP A 45 -2.56 -17.10 10.76
C ASP A 45 -1.56 -18.26 10.93
N SER A 46 -0.41 -18.19 10.26
CA SER A 46 0.65 -19.19 10.42
C SER A 46 1.22 -19.23 11.84
N LEU A 47 1.37 -18.07 12.48
CA LEU A 47 1.87 -17.96 13.85
C LEU A 47 0.82 -18.42 14.87
N ASP A 48 -0.45 -18.13 14.65
CA ASP A 48 -1.55 -18.59 15.50
C ASP A 48 -1.73 -20.12 15.38
N ASN A 49 -1.58 -20.69 14.18
CA ASN A 49 -1.53 -22.14 14.00
C ASN A 49 -0.34 -22.78 14.76
N ALA A 50 0.83 -22.13 14.78
CA ALA A 50 1.98 -22.62 15.53
C ALA A 50 1.70 -22.65 17.06
N LYS A 51 0.93 -21.69 17.59
CA LYS A 51 0.52 -21.70 19.01
C LYS A 51 -0.39 -22.89 19.36
N LEU A 52 -1.19 -23.35 18.41
CA LEU A 52 -2.08 -24.51 18.61
C LEU A 52 -1.29 -25.83 18.69
N ILE A 53 -0.13 -25.90 18.01
CA ILE A 53 0.71 -27.09 17.94
C ILE A 53 1.68 -27.15 19.13
N ASP A 54 2.31 -26.03 19.48
CA ASP A 54 3.28 -25.94 20.58
C ASP A 54 2.86 -24.86 21.59
N THR A 55 2.48 -25.33 22.78
CA THR A 55 1.96 -24.50 23.87
C THR A 55 3.03 -24.18 24.93
N SER A 56 4.31 -24.50 24.68
CA SER A 56 5.38 -24.15 25.60
C SER A 56 5.44 -22.63 25.81
N SER A 57 5.76 -22.21 27.04
CA SER A 57 5.84 -20.78 27.39
C SER A 57 6.89 -20.06 26.53
N ALA A 58 8.04 -20.70 26.30
CA ALA A 58 9.10 -20.20 25.43
C ALA A 58 8.60 -19.96 24.00
N LYS A 59 7.88 -20.93 23.41
CA LYS A 59 7.34 -20.77 22.05
C LYS A 59 6.27 -19.68 21.98
N ARG A 60 5.41 -19.57 22.99
CA ARG A 60 4.41 -18.49 23.08
C ARG A 60 5.06 -17.10 23.10
N LEU A 61 6.18 -16.94 23.82
CA LEU A 61 6.93 -15.69 23.86
C LEU A 61 7.57 -15.36 22.51
N GLU A 62 8.19 -16.33 21.86
CA GLU A 62 8.76 -16.18 20.51
C GLU A 62 7.70 -15.77 19.48
N ILE A 63 6.54 -16.42 19.50
CA ILE A 63 5.44 -16.10 18.60
C ILE A 63 4.89 -14.69 18.88
N ALA A 64 4.76 -14.29 20.15
CA ALA A 64 4.34 -12.93 20.49
C ALA A 64 5.32 -11.88 19.96
N ALA A 65 6.63 -12.11 20.11
CA ALA A 65 7.66 -11.23 19.55
C ALA A 65 7.58 -11.17 18.01
N ALA A 66 7.36 -12.30 17.35
CA ALA A 66 7.21 -12.37 15.89
C ALA A 66 5.96 -11.62 15.39
N LEU A 67 4.86 -11.64 16.14
CA LEU A 67 3.65 -10.87 15.82
C LEU A 67 3.89 -9.36 15.94
N VAL A 68 4.55 -8.92 17.01
CA VAL A 68 4.90 -7.49 17.19
C VAL A 68 5.84 -7.02 16.09
N ALA A 69 6.85 -7.81 15.73
CA ALA A 69 7.74 -7.49 14.63
C ALA A 69 6.99 -7.37 13.29
N ALA A 70 6.10 -8.33 12.99
CA ALA A 70 5.28 -8.30 11.78
C ALA A 70 4.32 -7.10 11.73
N ASP A 71 3.76 -6.69 12.87
CA ASP A 71 2.87 -5.52 12.95
C ASP A 71 3.64 -4.21 12.72
N ASN A 72 4.85 -4.10 13.26
CA ASN A 72 5.74 -2.97 13.01
C ASN A 72 6.14 -2.89 11.52
N GLU A 73 6.52 -4.02 10.91
CA GLU A 73 6.83 -4.12 9.48
C GLU A 73 5.65 -3.68 8.60
N LYS A 74 4.46 -4.23 8.86
CA LYS A 74 3.21 -3.86 8.16
C LYS A 74 2.94 -2.37 8.31
N SER A 75 2.99 -1.84 9.53
CA SER A 75 2.67 -0.44 9.80
C SER A 75 3.65 0.52 9.11
N ALA A 76 4.96 0.23 9.16
CA ALA A 76 5.97 1.03 8.46
C ALA A 76 5.73 1.05 6.94
N ALA A 77 5.42 -0.10 6.35
CA ALA A 77 5.13 -0.20 4.92
C ALA A 77 3.85 0.57 4.54
N LEU A 78 2.76 0.41 5.29
CA LEU A 78 1.50 1.10 5.03
C LEU A 78 1.62 2.62 5.19
N ILE A 79 2.36 3.09 6.20
CA ILE A 79 2.62 4.54 6.38
C ILE A 79 3.37 5.11 5.19
N LYS A 80 4.39 4.39 4.68
CA LYS A 80 5.14 4.81 3.50
C LYS A 80 4.23 4.92 2.28
N LEU A 81 3.46 3.86 1.99
CA LEU A 81 2.53 3.82 0.86
C LEU A 81 1.45 4.89 0.96
N GLN A 82 0.95 5.17 2.18
CA GLN A 82 -0.06 6.21 2.39
C GLN A 82 0.50 7.60 2.08
N LYS A 83 1.73 7.89 2.51
CA LYS A 83 2.40 9.15 2.15
C LYS A 83 2.58 9.29 0.65
N GLU A 84 2.95 8.21 -0.04
CA GLU A 84 3.07 8.20 -1.50
C GLU A 84 1.72 8.45 -2.17
N TYR A 85 0.65 7.79 -1.72
CA TYR A 85 -0.71 8.02 -2.20
C TYR A 85 -1.17 9.47 -2.02
N ASP A 86 -0.99 10.01 -0.81
CA ASP A 86 -1.41 11.38 -0.47
C ASP A 86 -0.64 12.43 -1.29
N SER A 87 0.64 12.15 -1.60
CA SER A 87 1.47 13.04 -2.44
C SER A 87 0.98 13.13 -3.89
N LEU A 88 0.26 12.13 -4.38
CA LEU A 88 -0.32 12.13 -5.73
C LEU A 88 -1.55 13.04 -5.82
N GLY A 89 -2.28 13.24 -4.71
CA GLY A 89 -3.44 14.15 -4.65
C GLY A 89 -3.07 15.63 -4.47
N GLN A 90 -1.80 15.92 -4.17
CA GLN A 90 -1.28 17.28 -3.98
C GLN A 90 -0.56 17.86 -5.22
N LYS A 91 -0.50 17.12 -6.34
CA LYS A 91 0.20 17.50 -7.59
C LYS A 91 -0.76 17.80 -8.74
#